data_AF-A0AAN7CGN7-F1
#
_entry.id   AF-A0AAN7CGN7-F1
#
_cell.length_a   1.000
_cell.length_b   1.000
_cell.length_c   1.000
_cell.angle_alpha   90.00
_cell.angle_beta   90.00
_cell.angle_gamma   90.00
#
_symmetry.space_group_name_H-M   'P 1'
#
loop_
_entity.id
_entity.type
_entity.pdbx_description
1 polymer ?
#
loop_
_entity_poly.entity_id
_entity_poly.type
_entity_poly.pdbx_seq_one_letter_code
_entity_poly.pdbx_strand_id
1 'polypeptide(L)'
;MAVASSGYKAYHSNSPSKNETPSPIRNLPTEIVAEVLTGLDSSSLSSALLAHRLFWETFQGCQRQILREIVTRLIPPQLLPLASVTYEASLIDYSDWNRSRRLLDQLHYLHNNQAPASASSASSPPPWQWPLTRRVTAAMERVHLMVKHFAADFAQRTIPRFSHIFQATRPETCTPSEELRILRAFYRFQLYCNIFGRKALESAREAVCGREYDWESQQLVGQKSDEDVQGELQAFFWVWPPWVNEQLACIFEYLETRLSGFFDEVAAHDVEWGYRRVDWIEPTVAISHRRFLVSTIPFLNCHISISILKAFQADRFTAI
;
A
#
# COMPACT_ATOMS: atom_id res chain seq x y z
N MET A 1 -16.77 76.12 1.99
CA MET A 1 -16.16 76.73 0.79
C MET A 1 -14.79 76.07 0.66
N ALA A 2 -14.42 75.30 -0.39
CA ALA A 2 -14.44 75.58 -1.84
C ALA A 2 -13.40 76.66 -2.21
N VAL A 3 -12.41 76.49 -3.10
CA VAL A 3 -11.94 75.39 -4.00
C VAL A 3 -10.36 75.38 -3.97
N ALA A 4 -9.49 74.67 -4.71
CA ALA A 4 -9.49 73.72 -5.86
C ALA A 4 -8.26 72.76 -5.78
N SER A 5 -8.32 71.51 -6.22
CA SER A 5 -7.89 70.97 -7.55
C SER A 5 -6.39 71.06 -7.93
N SER A 6 -5.68 69.93 -7.85
CA SER A 6 -4.58 69.47 -8.74
C SER A 6 -4.05 68.11 -8.24
N GLY A 7 -3.79 67.07 -9.05
CA GLY A 7 -4.10 66.88 -10.48
C GLY A 7 -3.70 65.47 -10.93
N TYR A 8 -4.68 64.59 -11.18
CA TYR A 8 -4.42 63.21 -11.63
C TYR A 8 -4.04 63.17 -13.12
N LYS A 9 -2.80 62.77 -13.43
CA LYS A 9 -2.40 62.34 -14.78
C LYS A 9 -2.48 60.82 -14.90
N ALA A 10 -3.39 60.34 -15.73
CA ALA A 10 -3.48 58.92 -16.07
C ALA A 10 -2.34 58.52 -17.02
N TYR A 11 -1.58 57.48 -16.65
CA TYR A 11 -0.67 56.80 -17.57
C TYR A 11 -1.37 55.60 -18.21
N HIS A 12 -2.14 55.85 -19.27
CA HIS A 12 -2.60 54.79 -20.17
C HIS A 12 -1.43 54.23 -20.99
N SER A 13 -0.65 53.32 -20.38
CA SER A 13 0.33 52.50 -21.08
C SER A 13 -0.36 51.29 -21.72
N ASN A 14 -1.31 51.54 -22.63
CA ASN A 14 -1.94 50.51 -23.47
C ASN A 14 -0.92 49.94 -24.46
N SER A 15 0.01 49.13 -23.98
CA SER A 15 0.77 48.22 -24.82
C SER A 15 -0.17 47.10 -25.26
N PRO A 16 -0.41 46.88 -26.57
CA PRO A 16 -1.16 45.72 -27.01
C PRO A 16 -0.32 44.48 -26.68
N SER A 17 -0.71 43.74 -25.64
CA SER A 17 -0.16 42.42 -25.35
C SER A 17 -0.29 41.56 -26.61
N LYS A 18 0.78 40.89 -27.00
CA LYS A 18 0.83 40.01 -28.19
C LYS A 18 -0.36 39.07 -28.17
N ASN A 19 -0.87 38.70 -29.35
CA ASN A 19 -1.91 37.68 -29.49
C ASN A 19 -1.42 36.35 -28.88
N GLU A 20 -1.73 36.12 -27.60
CA GLU A 20 -1.53 34.84 -26.94
C GLU A 20 -2.50 33.84 -27.57
N THR A 21 -2.00 33.09 -28.56
CA THR A 21 -2.71 31.94 -29.10
C THR A 21 -3.12 31.04 -27.94
N PRO A 22 -4.43 30.82 -27.68
CA PRO A 22 -4.87 30.13 -26.49
C PRO A 22 -4.25 28.73 -26.46
N SER A 23 -3.65 28.38 -25.32
CA SER A 23 -2.87 27.15 -25.16
C SER A 23 -3.66 25.95 -25.71
N PRO A 24 -3.10 25.13 -26.62
CA PRO A 24 -3.90 24.21 -27.45
C PRO A 24 -4.73 23.20 -26.65
N ILE A 25 -4.29 22.86 -25.43
CA ILE A 25 -5.03 22.07 -24.44
C ILE A 25 -6.43 22.63 -24.14
N ARG A 26 -6.64 23.95 -24.18
CA ARG A 26 -7.93 24.61 -23.93
C ARG A 26 -8.96 24.38 -25.05
N ASN A 27 -8.53 23.93 -26.22
CA ASN A 27 -9.37 23.64 -27.38
C ASN A 27 -9.60 22.13 -27.57
N LEU A 28 -9.14 21.29 -26.65
CA LEU A 28 -9.37 19.84 -26.70
C LEU A 28 -10.79 19.49 -26.24
N PRO A 29 -11.48 18.53 -26.89
CA PRO A 29 -12.72 17.96 -26.38
C PRO A 29 -12.54 17.32 -25.00
N THR A 30 -13.61 17.33 -24.20
CA THR A 30 -13.63 16.79 -22.83
C THR A 30 -13.23 15.32 -22.76
N GLU A 31 -13.47 14.57 -23.82
CA GLU A 31 -13.21 13.14 -23.95
C GLU A 31 -11.71 12.89 -24.09
N ILE A 32 -11.01 13.73 -24.87
CA ILE A 32 -9.55 13.69 -25.02
C ILE A 32 -8.87 14.13 -23.72
N VAL A 33 -9.41 15.13 -23.04
CA VAL A 33 -8.90 15.53 -21.71
C VAL A 33 -9.11 14.42 -20.68
N ALA A 34 -10.26 13.72 -20.70
CA ALA A 34 -10.52 12.60 -19.81
C ALA A 34 -9.53 11.44 -20.07
N GLU A 35 -9.24 11.12 -21.34
CA GLU A 35 -8.27 10.07 -21.70
C GLU A 35 -6.83 10.44 -21.33
N VAL A 36 -6.43 11.70 -21.48
CA VAL A 36 -5.14 12.17 -20.94
C VAL A 36 -5.06 11.98 -19.41
N LEU A 37 -6.18 12.13 -18.69
CA LEU A 37 -6.24 11.90 -17.24
C LEU A 37 -6.25 10.41 -16.85
N THR A 38 -6.68 9.47 -17.71
CA THR A 38 -6.62 8.02 -17.42
C THR A 38 -5.19 7.46 -17.51
N GLY A 39 -4.34 8.08 -18.32
CA GLY A 39 -2.92 7.73 -18.49
C GLY A 39 -2.02 8.08 -17.30
N LEU A 40 -2.46 8.98 -16.41
CA LEU A 40 -1.66 9.45 -15.26
C LEU A 40 -1.63 8.46 -14.09
N ASP A 41 -0.56 8.48 -13.29
CA ASP A 41 -0.53 7.88 -11.95
C ASP A 41 -1.27 8.79 -10.95
N SER A 42 -1.52 8.33 -9.71
CA SER A 42 -2.27 9.15 -8.74
C SER A 42 -1.54 10.44 -8.33
N SER A 43 -0.20 10.51 -8.40
CA SER A 43 0.57 11.73 -8.09
C SER A 43 0.53 12.75 -9.24
N SER A 44 0.72 12.32 -10.49
CA SER A 44 0.57 13.21 -11.66
C SER A 44 -0.88 13.65 -11.85
N LEU A 45 -1.86 12.76 -11.62
CA LEU A 45 -3.29 13.12 -11.61
C LEU A 45 -3.53 14.21 -10.55
N SER A 46 -3.00 14.04 -9.34
CA SER A 46 -3.16 15.03 -8.27
C SER A 46 -2.55 16.39 -8.63
N SER A 47 -1.44 16.40 -9.38
CA SER A 47 -0.79 17.61 -9.87
C SER A 47 -1.57 18.27 -11.02
N ALA A 48 -2.04 17.49 -11.99
CA ALA A 48 -2.84 17.97 -13.13
C ALA A 48 -4.16 18.62 -12.68
N LEU A 49 -4.85 18.04 -11.70
CA LEU A 49 -6.08 18.59 -11.12
C LEU A 49 -5.87 19.93 -10.40
N LEU A 50 -4.66 20.22 -9.92
CA LEU A 50 -4.29 21.51 -9.32
C LEU A 50 -3.79 22.51 -10.37
N ALA A 51 -3.27 22.04 -11.51
CA ALA A 51 -2.63 22.88 -12.52
C ALA A 51 -3.63 23.70 -13.37
N HIS A 52 -4.82 23.18 -13.69
CA HIS A 52 -5.81 23.92 -14.48
C HIS A 52 -7.26 23.47 -14.23
N ARG A 53 -8.18 24.46 -14.23
CA ARG A 53 -9.61 24.26 -14.02
C ARG A 53 -10.24 23.25 -14.99
N LEU A 54 -9.78 23.20 -16.25
CA LEU A 54 -10.24 22.25 -17.26
C LEU A 54 -10.11 20.80 -16.77
N PHE A 55 -8.93 20.43 -16.24
CA PHE A 55 -8.68 19.08 -15.73
C PHE A 55 -9.58 18.75 -14.54
N TRP A 56 -9.83 19.72 -13.65
CA TRP A 56 -10.75 19.55 -12.53
C TRP A 56 -12.20 19.36 -12.98
N GLU A 57 -12.70 20.14 -13.93
CA GLU A 57 -14.07 20.05 -14.43
C GLU A 57 -14.31 18.75 -15.21
N THR A 58 -13.40 18.37 -16.12
CA THR A 58 -13.44 17.05 -16.78
C THR A 58 -13.37 15.91 -15.77
N PHE A 59 -12.53 16.02 -14.74
CA PHE A 59 -12.45 15.01 -13.69
C PHE A 59 -13.73 14.92 -12.86
N GLN A 60 -14.39 16.03 -12.52
CA GLN A 60 -15.67 15.98 -11.81
C GLN A 60 -16.76 15.29 -12.64
N GLY A 61 -16.81 15.52 -13.96
CA GLY A 61 -17.72 14.81 -14.86
C GLY A 61 -17.42 13.31 -14.99
N CYS A 62 -16.13 12.95 -15.10
CA CYS A 62 -15.70 11.58 -15.47
C CYS A 62 -15.03 10.78 -14.33
N GLN A 63 -15.06 11.24 -13.07
CA GLN A 63 -14.26 10.70 -11.95
C GLN A 63 -14.27 9.17 -11.86
N ARG A 64 -15.46 8.56 -11.93
CA ARG A 64 -15.61 7.10 -11.75
C ARG A 64 -14.93 6.32 -12.88
N GLN A 65 -14.96 6.83 -14.10
CA GLN A 65 -14.29 6.21 -15.25
C GLN A 65 -12.78 6.39 -15.13
N ILE A 66 -12.31 7.63 -14.91
CA ILE A 66 -10.87 7.94 -14.82
C ILE A 66 -10.20 7.11 -13.71
N LEU A 67 -10.79 7.08 -12.51
CA LEU A 67 -10.23 6.30 -11.40
C LEU A 67 -10.35 4.78 -11.62
N ARG A 68 -11.37 4.31 -12.35
CA ARG A 68 -11.46 2.88 -12.72
C ARG A 68 -10.35 2.50 -13.69
N GLU A 69 -10.16 3.26 -14.76
CA GLU A 69 -9.13 2.94 -15.77
C GLU A 69 -7.71 3.05 -15.23
N ILE A 70 -7.43 3.97 -14.30
CA ILE A 70 -6.16 3.98 -13.57
C ILE A 70 -5.97 2.67 -12.78
N VAL A 71 -6.98 2.23 -12.02
CA VAL A 71 -6.88 1.01 -11.21
C VAL A 71 -6.79 -0.26 -12.07
N THR A 72 -7.54 -0.37 -13.17
CA THR A 72 -7.49 -1.54 -14.08
C THR A 72 -6.22 -1.58 -14.94
N ARG A 73 -5.65 -0.43 -15.31
CA ARG A 73 -4.37 -0.32 -16.00
C ARG A 73 -3.18 -0.68 -15.09
N LEU A 74 -3.27 -0.36 -13.81
CA LEU A 74 -2.22 -0.66 -12.82
C LEU A 74 -2.30 -2.09 -12.30
N ILE A 75 -3.50 -2.56 -11.93
CA ILE A 75 -3.71 -3.83 -11.22
C ILE A 75 -4.44 -4.82 -12.14
N PRO A 76 -3.79 -5.93 -12.53
CA PRO A 76 -4.42 -6.99 -13.32
C PRO A 76 -5.78 -7.44 -12.74
N PRO A 77 -6.79 -7.72 -13.58
CA PRO A 77 -8.15 -8.04 -13.12
C PRO A 77 -8.22 -9.29 -12.21
N GLN A 78 -7.24 -10.18 -12.36
CA GLN A 78 -7.06 -11.40 -11.56
C GLN A 78 -6.49 -11.14 -10.15
N LEU A 79 -6.12 -9.89 -9.85
CA LEU A 79 -5.62 -9.39 -8.56
C LEU A 79 -6.58 -8.37 -7.92
N LEU A 80 -7.44 -7.69 -8.69
CA LEU A 80 -8.41 -6.71 -8.16
C LEU A 80 -9.24 -7.19 -6.96
N PRO A 81 -9.78 -8.43 -6.90
CA PRO A 81 -10.54 -8.91 -5.75
C PRO A 81 -9.72 -8.96 -4.46
N LEU A 82 -8.45 -9.36 -4.61
CA LEU A 82 -7.51 -9.51 -3.52
C LEU A 82 -6.95 -8.15 -3.11
N ALA A 83 -6.75 -7.23 -4.07
CA ALA A 83 -6.33 -5.85 -3.81
C ALA A 83 -7.41 -5.02 -3.10
N SER A 84 -8.70 -5.21 -3.41
CA SER A 84 -9.79 -4.53 -2.68
C SER A 84 -9.86 -5.03 -1.24
N VAL A 85 -9.94 -6.35 -1.04
CA VAL A 85 -10.00 -6.96 0.31
C VAL A 85 -8.76 -6.60 1.14
N THR A 86 -7.59 -6.51 0.52
CA THR A 86 -6.37 -6.02 1.17
C THR A 86 -6.50 -4.57 1.61
N TYR A 87 -7.06 -3.68 0.79
CA TYR A 87 -7.32 -2.28 1.15
C TYR A 87 -8.38 -2.16 2.24
N GLU A 88 -9.47 -2.91 2.17
CA GLU A 88 -10.54 -2.93 3.18
C GLU A 88 -10.03 -3.39 4.54
N ALA A 89 -9.20 -4.45 4.59
CA ALA A 89 -8.52 -4.87 5.81
C ALA A 89 -7.62 -3.77 6.39
N SER A 90 -7.09 -2.85 5.55
CA SER A 90 -6.35 -1.68 6.02
C SER A 90 -7.23 -0.55 6.61
N LEU A 91 -8.56 -0.68 6.53
CA LEU A 91 -9.54 0.22 7.16
C LEU A 91 -10.24 -0.40 8.38
N ILE A 92 -10.02 -1.70 8.64
CA ILE A 92 -10.59 -2.39 9.80
C ILE A 92 -9.77 -2.07 11.06
N ASP A 93 -10.50 -1.93 12.17
CA ASP A 93 -9.95 -1.85 13.52
C ASP A 93 -9.45 -3.24 13.95
N TYR A 94 -8.26 -3.32 14.55
CA TYR A 94 -7.62 -4.59 14.91
C TYR A 94 -8.38 -5.37 16.00
N SER A 95 -9.37 -4.76 16.67
CA SER A 95 -10.30 -5.42 17.57
C SER A 95 -11.50 -6.08 16.87
N ASP A 96 -11.92 -5.61 15.68
CA ASP A 96 -13.10 -6.11 14.96
C ASP A 96 -12.77 -7.30 14.04
N TRP A 97 -12.45 -8.44 14.68
CA TRP A 97 -12.31 -9.72 14.00
C TRP A 97 -13.55 -10.09 13.17
N ASN A 98 -14.75 -9.68 13.59
CA ASN A 98 -15.98 -10.02 12.89
C ASN A 98 -16.05 -9.37 11.49
N ARG A 99 -15.49 -8.16 11.30
CA ARG A 99 -15.27 -7.60 9.95
C ARG A 99 -14.21 -8.37 9.19
N SER A 100 -13.05 -8.64 9.80
CA SER A 100 -11.95 -9.38 9.17
C SER A 100 -12.40 -10.75 8.67
N ARG A 101 -13.19 -11.48 9.47
CA ARG A 101 -13.75 -12.77 9.11
C ARG A 101 -14.71 -12.67 7.93
N ARG A 102 -15.62 -11.68 7.90
CA ARG A 102 -16.51 -11.45 6.75
C ARG A 102 -15.75 -11.17 5.45
N LEU A 103 -14.64 -10.42 5.50
CA LEU A 103 -13.78 -10.23 4.33
C LEU A 103 -13.13 -11.55 3.85
N LEU A 104 -12.70 -12.39 4.78
CA LEU A 104 -12.12 -13.71 4.47
C LEU A 104 -13.16 -14.67 3.86
N ASP A 105 -14.37 -14.71 4.40
CA ASP A 105 -15.50 -15.48 3.86
C ASP A 105 -15.90 -14.99 2.47
N GLN A 106 -15.96 -13.67 2.26
CA GLN A 106 -16.21 -13.05 0.96
C GLN A 106 -15.10 -13.38 -0.05
N LEU A 107 -13.83 -13.35 0.35
CA LEU A 107 -12.70 -13.72 -0.50
C LEU A 107 -12.72 -15.21 -0.86
N HIS A 108 -13.07 -16.09 0.09
CA HIS A 108 -13.25 -17.53 -0.15
C HIS A 108 -14.37 -17.78 -1.17
N TYR A 109 -15.52 -17.12 -1.01
CA TYR A 109 -16.64 -17.17 -1.95
C TYR A 109 -16.21 -16.75 -3.37
N LEU A 110 -15.46 -15.64 -3.51
CA LEU A 110 -14.97 -15.14 -4.80
C LEU A 110 -13.89 -16.01 -5.45
N HIS A 111 -13.19 -16.82 -4.66
CA HIS A 111 -12.18 -17.74 -5.18
C HIS A 111 -12.80 -19.05 -5.66
N ASN A 112 -13.78 -19.58 -4.91
CA ASN A 112 -14.44 -20.85 -5.24
C ASN A 112 -15.51 -20.68 -6.31
N ASN A 113 -16.31 -19.61 -6.26
CA ASN A 113 -17.40 -19.36 -7.22
C ASN A 113 -16.90 -18.63 -8.48
N GLN A 114 -15.75 -19.05 -9.02
CA GLN A 114 -15.29 -18.64 -10.36
C GLN A 114 -16.03 -19.43 -11.46
N ALA A 115 -17.36 -19.44 -11.34
CA ALA A 115 -18.30 -19.87 -12.36
C ALA A 115 -18.42 -18.77 -13.45
N PRO A 116 -18.83 -19.11 -14.69
CA PRO A 116 -18.72 -18.19 -15.83
C PRO A 116 -19.63 -16.96 -15.73
N ALA A 117 -19.29 -15.94 -16.53
CA ALA A 117 -19.92 -14.61 -16.57
C ALA A 117 -21.40 -14.57 -17.06
N SER A 118 -22.11 -15.69 -16.98
CA SER A 118 -23.52 -15.89 -17.37
C SER A 118 -24.47 -16.09 -16.18
N ALA A 119 -23.97 -16.19 -14.94
CA ALA A 119 -24.78 -16.38 -13.73
C ALA A 119 -25.35 -15.04 -13.17
N SER A 120 -26.00 -14.24 -14.01
CA SER A 120 -26.44 -12.88 -13.69
C SER A 120 -27.81 -12.81 -12.98
N SER A 121 -27.91 -13.30 -11.73
CA SER A 121 -29.21 -13.29 -11.00
C SER A 121 -29.18 -13.35 -9.45
N ALA A 122 -28.28 -12.62 -8.76
CA ALA A 122 -28.44 -12.41 -7.29
C ALA A 122 -27.72 -11.17 -6.71
N SER A 123 -28.45 -10.05 -6.60
CA SER A 123 -28.37 -9.00 -5.56
C SER A 123 -27.04 -8.64 -4.83
N SER A 124 -25.87 -8.73 -5.44
CA SER A 124 -24.66 -8.06 -4.94
C SER A 124 -23.75 -7.66 -6.09
N PRO A 125 -23.29 -6.40 -6.15
CA PRO A 125 -22.27 -6.02 -7.12
C PRO A 125 -20.94 -6.71 -6.77
N PRO A 126 -20.10 -7.07 -7.75
CA PRO A 126 -18.77 -7.58 -7.45
C PRO A 126 -17.97 -6.55 -6.61
N PRO A 127 -17.17 -6.99 -5.60
CA PRO A 127 -16.65 -6.13 -4.53
C PRO A 127 -15.98 -4.84 -5.02
N TRP A 128 -15.23 -4.90 -6.11
CA TRP A 128 -14.52 -3.78 -6.71
C TRP A 128 -15.43 -2.67 -7.31
N GLN A 129 -16.75 -2.71 -7.08
CA GLN A 129 -17.70 -1.63 -7.39
C GLN A 129 -17.94 -0.61 -6.26
N TRP A 130 -17.06 -0.51 -5.24
CA TRP A 130 -17.05 0.67 -4.36
C TRP A 130 -16.94 1.98 -5.17
N PRO A 131 -17.47 3.11 -4.66
CA PRO A 131 -17.21 4.42 -5.24
C PRO A 131 -15.72 4.74 -5.14
N LEU A 132 -14.98 4.51 -6.24
CA LEU A 132 -13.57 4.83 -6.32
C LEU A 132 -13.35 6.32 -6.05
N THR A 133 -12.52 6.60 -5.04
CA THR A 133 -12.05 7.95 -4.71
C THR A 133 -10.55 8.03 -4.95
N ARG A 134 -10.03 9.25 -5.14
CA ARG A 134 -8.58 9.48 -5.30
C ARG A 134 -7.76 8.85 -4.17
N ARG A 135 -8.26 8.85 -2.93
CA ARG A 135 -7.60 8.23 -1.76
C ARG A 135 -7.54 6.70 -1.87
N VAL A 136 -8.65 6.06 -2.26
CA VAL A 136 -8.70 4.61 -2.49
C VAL A 136 -7.73 4.21 -3.61
N THR A 137 -7.77 4.93 -4.74
CA THR A 137 -6.88 4.69 -5.89
C THR A 137 -5.41 4.83 -5.51
N ALA A 138 -5.03 5.92 -4.82
CA ALA A 138 -3.66 6.15 -4.35
C ALA A 138 -3.16 5.06 -3.38
N ALA A 139 -4.01 4.59 -2.47
CA ALA A 139 -3.66 3.53 -1.54
C ALA A 139 -3.49 2.17 -2.25
N MET A 140 -4.40 1.82 -3.16
CA MET A 140 -4.31 0.58 -3.96
C MET A 140 -3.08 0.60 -4.88
N GLU A 141 -2.77 1.74 -5.51
CA GLU A 141 -1.56 1.95 -6.31
C GLU A 141 -0.29 1.82 -5.46
N ARG A 142 -0.20 2.50 -4.31
CA ARG A 142 0.96 2.39 -3.39
C ARG A 142 1.21 0.93 -2.98
N VAL A 143 0.17 0.20 -2.61
CA VAL A 143 0.29 -1.24 -2.28
C VAL A 143 0.74 -2.05 -3.50
N HIS A 144 0.13 -1.83 -4.68
CA HIS A 144 0.46 -2.59 -5.89
C HIS A 144 1.92 -2.37 -6.33
N LEU A 145 2.38 -1.12 -6.38
CA LEU A 145 3.77 -0.80 -6.79
C LEU A 145 4.80 -1.46 -5.87
N MET A 146 4.54 -1.50 -4.55
CA MET A 146 5.41 -2.20 -3.61
C MET A 146 5.36 -3.72 -3.76
N VAL A 147 4.15 -4.30 -3.89
CA VAL A 147 3.97 -5.73 -4.17
C VAL A 147 4.68 -6.14 -5.45
N LYS A 148 4.63 -5.32 -6.51
CA LYS A 148 5.34 -5.54 -7.78
C LYS A 148 6.86 -5.44 -7.63
N HIS A 149 7.36 -4.46 -6.87
CA HIS A 149 8.79 -4.32 -6.58
C HIS A 149 9.35 -5.55 -5.84
N PHE A 150 8.71 -5.96 -4.74
CA PHE A 150 9.17 -7.13 -3.98
C PHE A 150 8.96 -8.45 -4.74
N ALA A 151 7.94 -8.57 -5.59
CA ALA A 151 7.78 -9.71 -6.49
C ALA A 151 8.91 -9.84 -7.52
N ALA A 152 9.42 -8.72 -8.04
CA ALA A 152 10.55 -8.70 -8.95
C ALA A 152 11.87 -9.09 -8.25
N ASP A 153 12.20 -8.50 -7.10
CA ASP A 153 13.41 -8.85 -6.33
C ASP A 153 13.36 -10.31 -5.81
N PHE A 154 12.16 -10.81 -5.45
CA PHE A 154 11.94 -12.22 -5.13
C PHE A 154 12.24 -13.14 -6.33
N ALA A 155 11.63 -12.88 -7.48
CA ALA A 155 11.82 -13.69 -8.68
C ALA A 155 13.28 -13.69 -9.15
N GLN A 156 13.92 -12.51 -9.19
CA GLN A 156 15.32 -12.34 -9.60
C GLN A 156 16.30 -13.12 -8.70
N ARG A 157 16.02 -13.25 -7.40
CA ARG A 157 16.86 -14.02 -6.46
C ARG A 157 16.56 -15.51 -6.44
N THR A 158 15.29 -15.89 -6.60
CA THR A 158 14.85 -17.30 -6.44
C THR A 158 15.02 -18.12 -7.72
N ILE A 159 14.80 -17.53 -8.90
CA ILE A 159 14.89 -18.26 -10.18
C ILE A 159 16.31 -18.85 -10.42
N PRO A 160 17.42 -18.09 -10.29
CA PRO A 160 18.76 -18.65 -10.49
C PRO A 160 19.11 -19.71 -9.44
N ARG A 161 18.69 -19.51 -8.18
CA ARG A 161 18.88 -20.48 -7.09
C ARG A 161 18.12 -21.79 -7.36
N PHE A 162 16.88 -21.70 -7.84
CA PHE A 162 16.09 -22.86 -8.23
C PHE A 162 16.76 -23.64 -9.37
N SER A 163 17.19 -22.96 -10.43
CA SER A 163 17.92 -23.57 -11.56
C SER A 163 19.19 -24.30 -11.09
N HIS A 164 19.96 -23.69 -10.19
CA HIS A 164 21.17 -24.29 -9.62
C HIS A 164 20.89 -25.51 -8.73
N ILE A 165 19.91 -25.42 -7.82
CA ILE A 165 19.59 -26.48 -6.85
C ILE A 165 18.98 -27.71 -7.54
N PHE A 166 18.03 -27.49 -8.47
CA PHE A 166 17.29 -28.58 -9.12
C PHE A 166 17.86 -28.97 -10.49
N GLN A 167 18.98 -28.35 -10.92
CA GLN A 167 19.64 -28.56 -12.21
C GLN A 167 18.67 -28.41 -13.41
N ALA A 168 17.65 -27.58 -13.24
CA ALA A 168 16.49 -27.49 -14.13
C ALA A 168 16.69 -26.42 -15.21
N THR A 169 16.61 -26.84 -16.49
CA THR A 169 16.65 -25.92 -17.64
C THR A 169 15.34 -25.14 -17.71
N ARG A 170 15.33 -23.92 -17.17
CA ARG A 170 14.18 -22.99 -17.18
C ARG A 170 14.60 -21.60 -17.68
N PRO A 171 13.66 -20.76 -18.14
CA PRO A 171 13.93 -19.34 -18.37
C PRO A 171 14.43 -18.64 -17.11
N GLU A 172 15.37 -17.71 -17.28
CA GLU A 172 15.88 -16.80 -16.23
C GLU A 172 14.81 -15.80 -15.77
N THR A 173 13.84 -15.52 -16.64
CA THR A 173 12.70 -14.64 -16.36
C THR A 173 11.52 -15.40 -15.76
N CYS A 174 10.71 -14.68 -14.99
CA CYS A 174 9.47 -15.18 -14.44
C CYS A 174 8.41 -15.32 -15.54
N THR A 175 7.72 -16.46 -15.64
CA THR A 175 6.56 -16.56 -16.56
C THR A 175 5.37 -15.77 -16.01
N PRO A 176 4.42 -15.28 -16.85
CA PRO A 176 3.26 -14.55 -16.37
C PRO A 176 2.39 -15.32 -15.37
N SER A 177 2.42 -16.66 -15.40
CA SER A 177 1.73 -17.51 -14.41
C SER A 177 2.46 -17.56 -13.07
N GLU A 178 3.79 -17.53 -13.07
CA GLU A 178 4.60 -17.45 -11.84
C GLU A 178 4.54 -16.05 -11.23
N GLU A 179 4.66 -14.98 -12.04
CA GLU A 179 4.54 -13.59 -11.58
C GLU A 179 3.20 -13.39 -10.88
N LEU A 180 2.10 -13.83 -11.49
CA LEU A 180 0.77 -13.76 -10.90
C LEU A 180 0.62 -14.58 -9.60
N ARG A 181 1.33 -15.71 -9.44
CA ARG A 181 1.36 -16.47 -8.17
C ARG A 181 2.11 -15.70 -7.09
N ILE A 182 3.29 -15.18 -7.41
CA ILE A 182 4.13 -14.39 -6.50
C ILE A 182 3.38 -13.12 -6.04
N LEU A 183 2.82 -12.35 -6.97
CA LEU A 183 2.00 -11.17 -6.68
C LEU A 183 0.82 -11.52 -5.75
N ARG A 184 0.08 -12.61 -6.01
CA ARG A 184 -1.01 -13.07 -5.12
C ARG A 184 -0.52 -13.41 -3.72
N ALA A 185 0.62 -14.06 -3.59
CA ALA A 185 1.17 -14.43 -2.28
C ALA A 185 1.68 -13.21 -1.49
N PHE A 186 2.30 -12.21 -2.15
CA PHE A 186 2.61 -10.92 -1.52
C PHE A 186 1.36 -10.15 -1.06
N TYR A 187 0.29 -10.16 -1.86
CA TYR A 187 -0.99 -9.59 -1.41
C TYR A 187 -1.59 -10.36 -0.22
N ARG A 188 -1.52 -11.70 -0.17
CA ARG A 188 -1.96 -12.47 1.01
C ARG A 188 -1.13 -12.14 2.25
N PHE A 189 0.18 -11.93 2.09
CA PHE A 189 1.04 -11.45 3.17
C PHE A 189 0.61 -10.05 3.67
N GLN A 190 0.33 -9.13 2.74
CA GLN A 190 -0.18 -7.80 3.09
C GLN A 190 -1.57 -7.86 3.76
N LEU A 191 -2.44 -8.78 3.35
CA LEU A 191 -3.74 -9.03 3.99
C LEU A 191 -3.56 -9.58 5.42
N TYR A 192 -2.69 -10.57 5.61
CA TYR A 192 -2.30 -11.09 6.93
C TYR A 192 -1.81 -9.96 7.85
N CYS A 193 -0.91 -9.10 7.35
CA CYS A 193 -0.37 -7.99 8.11
C CYS A 193 -1.41 -6.91 8.46
N ASN A 194 -2.37 -6.65 7.58
CA ASN A 194 -3.47 -5.73 7.88
C ASN A 194 -4.40 -6.27 8.98
N ILE A 195 -4.69 -7.57 8.99
CA ILE A 195 -5.57 -8.20 9.98
C ILE A 195 -4.86 -8.39 11.34
N PHE A 196 -3.71 -9.06 11.36
CA PHE A 196 -3.04 -9.48 12.60
C PHE A 196 -1.91 -8.54 13.04
N GLY A 197 -1.22 -7.92 12.08
CA GLY A 197 -0.01 -7.14 12.35
C GLY A 197 -0.23 -5.84 13.09
N ARG A 198 -1.41 -5.22 12.94
CA ARG A 198 -1.78 -3.99 13.67
C ARG A 198 -1.97 -4.23 15.17
N LYS A 199 -2.64 -5.33 15.54
CA LYS A 199 -2.76 -5.80 16.93
C LYS A 199 -1.38 -6.01 17.55
N ALA A 200 -0.50 -6.72 16.81
CA ALA A 200 0.87 -6.98 17.21
C ALA A 200 1.71 -5.70 17.39
N LEU A 201 1.49 -4.67 16.56
CA LEU A 201 2.17 -3.38 16.65
C LEU A 201 1.64 -2.52 17.82
N GLU A 202 0.32 -2.42 18.01
CA GLU A 202 -0.23 -1.52 19.04
C GLU A 202 0.09 -2.03 20.45
N SER A 203 -0.04 -3.33 20.71
CA SER A 203 0.38 -3.92 21.99
C SER A 203 1.90 -3.82 22.25
N ALA A 204 2.73 -3.65 21.22
CA ALA A 204 4.14 -3.29 21.39
C ALA A 204 4.34 -1.80 21.72
N ARG A 205 3.54 -0.90 21.12
CA ARG A 205 3.58 0.54 21.42
C ARG A 205 3.07 0.84 22.83
N GLU A 206 2.02 0.16 23.27
CA GLU A 206 1.48 0.24 24.63
C GLU A 206 2.51 -0.23 25.66
N ALA A 207 3.12 -1.40 25.45
CA ALA A 207 4.17 -1.93 26.33
C ALA A 207 5.44 -1.05 26.42
N VAL A 208 5.72 -0.23 25.40
CA VAL A 208 6.87 0.69 25.36
C VAL A 208 6.56 2.07 25.96
N CYS A 209 5.30 2.53 25.88
CA CYS A 209 4.87 3.80 26.45
C CYS A 209 4.37 3.70 27.90
N GLY A 210 4.27 2.48 28.44
CA GLY A 210 3.85 2.22 29.81
C GLY A 210 4.87 2.71 30.85
N ARG A 211 4.35 3.35 31.90
CA ARG A 211 5.09 3.50 33.18
C ARG A 211 5.18 2.15 33.89
N GLU A 212 6.14 2.06 34.80
CA GLU A 212 6.33 1.05 35.87
C GLU A 212 5.35 -0.14 35.80
N TYR A 213 5.87 -1.27 35.30
CA TYR A 213 5.11 -2.35 34.66
C TYR A 213 4.32 -3.21 35.67
N ASP A 214 3.20 -2.69 36.15
CA ASP A 214 2.25 -3.47 36.94
C ASP A 214 1.54 -4.53 36.08
N TRP A 215 1.83 -5.79 36.40
CA TRP A 215 1.29 -6.97 35.76
C TRP A 215 -0.06 -7.41 36.36
N GLU A 216 -0.44 -6.93 37.55
CA GLU A 216 -1.74 -7.24 38.16
C GLU A 216 -2.88 -6.47 37.47
N SER A 217 -2.66 -5.20 37.10
CA SER A 217 -3.65 -4.37 36.40
C SER A 217 -4.09 -4.88 35.02
N GLN A 218 -3.41 -5.87 34.41
CA GLN A 218 -3.74 -6.34 33.05
C GLN A 218 -5.07 -7.10 32.95
N GLN A 219 -5.64 -7.62 34.06
CA GLN A 219 -6.87 -8.42 34.02
C GLN A 219 -8.14 -7.64 33.64
N LEU A 220 -8.11 -6.31 33.57
CA LEU A 220 -9.30 -5.48 33.39
C LEU A 220 -9.54 -4.95 31.96
N VAL A 221 -8.59 -5.12 31.03
CA VAL A 221 -8.70 -4.58 29.65
C VAL A 221 -8.76 -5.72 28.62
N GLY A 222 -9.87 -6.48 28.65
CA GLY A 222 -10.39 -7.21 27.49
C GLY A 222 -9.40 -8.10 26.71
N GLN A 223 -8.41 -8.71 27.36
CA GLN A 223 -7.45 -9.59 26.70
C GLN A 223 -8.19 -10.76 26.05
N LYS A 224 -8.05 -10.88 24.72
CA LYS A 224 -8.47 -12.07 23.97
C LYS A 224 -7.61 -13.25 24.43
N SER A 225 -8.21 -14.42 24.65
CA SER A 225 -7.44 -15.60 25.06
C SER A 225 -6.51 -16.08 23.94
N ASP A 226 -5.46 -16.83 24.30
CA ASP A 226 -4.59 -17.47 23.29
C ASP A 226 -5.39 -18.46 22.41
N GLU A 227 -6.40 -19.12 22.99
CA GLU A 227 -7.34 -19.99 22.25
C GLU A 227 -8.12 -19.20 21.19
N ASP A 228 -8.64 -18.01 21.54
CA ASP A 228 -9.30 -17.13 20.58
C ASP A 228 -8.35 -16.74 19.44
N VAL A 229 -7.12 -16.31 19.75
CA VAL A 229 -6.14 -15.85 18.75
C VAL A 229 -5.71 -16.99 17.83
N GLN A 230 -5.52 -18.19 18.38
CA GLN A 230 -5.27 -19.40 17.60
C GLN A 230 -6.48 -19.74 16.71
N GLY A 231 -7.71 -19.53 17.19
CA GLY A 231 -8.93 -19.63 16.39
C GLY A 231 -8.98 -18.63 15.24
N GLU A 232 -8.62 -17.36 15.47
CA GLU A 232 -8.52 -16.32 14.42
C GLU A 232 -7.48 -16.72 13.34
N LEU A 233 -6.31 -17.21 13.75
CA LEU A 233 -5.23 -17.65 12.85
C LEU A 233 -5.61 -18.90 12.05
N GLN A 234 -6.19 -19.92 12.69
CA GLN A 234 -6.69 -21.12 12.01
C GLN A 234 -7.79 -20.75 11.00
N ALA A 235 -8.71 -19.87 11.40
CA ALA A 235 -9.78 -19.37 10.55
C ALA A 235 -9.27 -18.56 9.34
N PHE A 236 -8.10 -17.92 9.44
CA PHE A 236 -7.39 -17.31 8.30
C PHE A 236 -6.78 -18.37 7.38
N PHE A 237 -5.92 -19.26 7.90
CA PHE A 237 -5.19 -20.23 7.06
C PHE A 237 -6.12 -21.26 6.37
N TRP A 238 -7.28 -21.56 6.96
CA TRP A 238 -8.30 -22.46 6.37
C TRP A 238 -8.95 -21.92 5.09
N VAL A 239 -8.79 -20.62 4.78
CA VAL A 239 -9.33 -20.00 3.55
C VAL A 239 -8.64 -20.51 2.28
N TRP A 240 -7.41 -21.04 2.40
CA TRP A 240 -6.58 -21.48 1.27
C TRP A 240 -6.00 -22.89 1.48
N PRO A 241 -5.73 -23.64 0.40
CA PRO A 241 -5.10 -24.95 0.50
C PRO A 241 -3.63 -24.86 0.95
N PRO A 242 -3.04 -25.96 1.50
CA PRO A 242 -1.70 -25.94 2.09
C PRO A 242 -0.60 -25.33 1.22
N TRP A 243 -0.56 -25.67 -0.07
CA TRP A 243 0.44 -25.15 -1.02
C TRP A 243 0.35 -23.64 -1.31
N VAL A 244 -0.75 -22.98 -0.90
CA VAL A 244 -0.89 -21.51 -0.92
C VAL A 244 -0.40 -20.89 0.39
N ASN A 245 -0.54 -21.60 1.51
CA ASN A 245 0.01 -21.19 2.79
C ASN A 245 1.54 -21.37 2.81
N GLU A 246 2.07 -22.38 2.12
CA GLU A 246 3.51 -22.53 1.82
C GLU A 246 4.06 -21.33 1.03
N GLN A 247 3.36 -20.87 -0.02
CA GLN A 247 3.75 -19.67 -0.78
C GLN A 247 3.80 -18.40 0.08
N LEU A 248 2.92 -18.32 1.09
CA LEU A 248 2.92 -17.23 2.08
C LEU A 248 4.11 -17.35 3.04
N ALA A 249 4.45 -18.56 3.49
CA ALA A 249 5.63 -18.81 4.33
C ALA A 249 6.95 -18.46 3.60
N CYS A 250 7.12 -18.88 2.33
CA CYS A 250 8.30 -18.54 1.53
C CYS A 250 8.49 -17.03 1.34
N ILE A 251 7.40 -16.26 1.29
CA ILE A 251 7.46 -14.79 1.20
C ILE A 251 7.76 -14.16 2.56
N PHE A 252 7.25 -14.71 3.65
CA PHE A 252 7.64 -14.28 5.00
C PHE A 252 9.13 -14.49 5.24
N GLU A 253 9.67 -15.69 4.97
CA GLU A 253 11.10 -16.00 5.12
C GLU A 253 11.99 -15.09 4.26
N TYR A 254 11.58 -14.85 3.00
CA TYR A 254 12.26 -13.89 2.12
C TYR A 254 12.22 -12.46 2.68
N LEU A 255 11.09 -11.98 3.20
CA LEU A 255 10.99 -10.63 3.76
C LEU A 255 11.77 -10.51 5.07
N GLU A 256 11.71 -11.52 5.96
CA GLU A 256 12.54 -11.63 7.17
C GLU A 256 14.03 -11.54 6.80
N THR A 257 14.47 -12.29 5.78
CA THR A 257 15.85 -12.28 5.26
C THR A 257 16.25 -10.97 4.56
N ARG A 258 15.32 -10.27 3.89
CA ARG A 258 15.61 -9.00 3.19
C ARG A 258 15.58 -7.79 4.12
N LEU A 259 14.90 -7.88 5.26
CA LEU A 259 14.66 -6.76 6.17
C LEU A 259 15.50 -6.82 7.45
N SER A 260 15.91 -8.00 7.91
CA SER A 260 16.81 -8.18 9.06
C SER A 260 18.03 -7.25 8.99
N GLY A 261 18.82 -7.34 7.93
CA GLY A 261 20.02 -6.50 7.76
C GLY A 261 19.79 -4.98 7.79
N PHE A 262 18.59 -4.50 7.42
CA PHE A 262 18.23 -3.09 7.57
C PHE A 262 17.84 -2.74 9.02
N PHE A 263 17.23 -3.66 9.75
CA PHE A 263 16.96 -3.49 11.18
C PHE A 263 18.24 -3.62 12.02
N ASP A 264 19.18 -4.48 11.64
CA ASP A 264 20.51 -4.60 12.25
C ASP A 264 21.29 -3.28 12.11
N GLU A 265 21.30 -2.70 10.90
CA GLU A 265 21.91 -1.39 10.61
C GLU A 265 21.25 -0.25 11.40
N VAL A 266 19.90 -0.23 11.47
CA VAL A 266 19.17 0.75 12.30
C VAL A 266 19.48 0.57 13.79
N ALA A 267 19.52 -0.66 14.31
CA ALA A 267 19.81 -0.91 15.72
C ALA A 267 21.27 -0.59 16.11
N ALA A 268 22.21 -0.72 15.17
CA ALA A 268 23.61 -0.36 15.37
C ALA A 268 23.86 1.16 15.36
N HIS A 269 22.95 1.96 14.80
CA HIS A 269 23.16 3.40 14.56
C HIS A 269 22.10 4.32 15.19
N ASP A 270 20.92 3.82 15.57
CA ASP A 270 19.90 4.58 16.29
C ASP A 270 20.05 4.41 17.82
N VAL A 271 20.49 5.49 18.47
CA VAL A 271 20.72 5.53 19.92
C VAL A 271 19.45 5.23 20.73
N GLU A 272 18.26 5.52 20.20
CA GLU A 272 17.00 5.19 20.87
C GLU A 272 16.71 3.67 20.82
N TRP A 273 17.10 2.99 19.74
CA TRP A 273 16.98 1.53 19.63
C TRP A 273 18.01 0.82 20.52
N GLY A 274 19.26 1.30 20.53
CA GLY A 274 20.29 0.80 21.43
C GLY A 274 19.95 1.00 22.91
N TYR A 275 19.41 2.16 23.28
CA TYR A 275 18.94 2.44 24.64
C TYR A 275 17.79 1.51 25.08
N ARG A 276 16.87 1.19 24.16
CA ARG A 276 15.72 0.29 24.40
C ARG A 276 16.10 -1.20 24.49
N ARG A 277 17.38 -1.56 24.34
CA ARG A 277 17.89 -2.95 24.41
C ARG A 277 17.07 -3.94 23.57
N VAL A 278 16.95 -3.65 22.27
CA VAL A 278 16.41 -4.63 21.33
C VAL A 278 17.45 -5.74 21.12
N ASP A 279 17.39 -6.79 21.93
CA ASP A 279 18.29 -7.93 21.81
C ASP A 279 17.96 -8.76 20.55
N TRP A 280 18.90 -8.78 19.61
CA TRP A 280 18.78 -9.51 18.33
C TRP A 280 19.38 -10.92 18.37
N ILE A 281 20.13 -11.25 19.41
CA ILE A 281 21.06 -12.40 19.42
C ILE A 281 20.46 -13.67 20.05
N GLU A 282 19.37 -13.57 20.81
CA GLU A 282 18.68 -14.73 21.40
C GLU A 282 17.51 -15.24 20.55
N PRO A 283 17.64 -16.35 19.79
CA PRO A 283 16.53 -16.95 19.05
C PRO A 283 15.46 -17.59 19.95
N THR A 284 15.69 -17.60 21.26
CA THR A 284 14.79 -18.11 22.32
C THR A 284 13.76 -17.09 22.78
N VAL A 285 14.04 -15.79 22.71
CA VAL A 285 13.08 -14.73 23.08
C VAL A 285 12.20 -14.41 21.87
N ALA A 286 11.20 -15.26 21.68
CA ALA A 286 10.27 -15.15 20.57
C ALA A 286 9.47 -13.82 20.59
N ILE A 287 8.83 -13.54 19.44
CA ILE A 287 7.75 -12.56 19.24
C ILE A 287 8.22 -11.10 19.05
N SER A 288 9.08 -10.52 19.90
CA SER A 288 9.31 -9.06 19.97
C SER A 288 9.62 -8.37 18.62
N HIS A 289 10.67 -8.79 17.91
CA HIS A 289 11.10 -8.18 16.64
C HIS A 289 10.16 -8.52 15.47
N ARG A 290 9.56 -9.73 15.46
CA ARG A 290 8.63 -10.16 14.40
C ARG A 290 7.42 -9.25 14.28
N ARG A 291 6.96 -8.64 15.39
CA ARG A 291 5.89 -7.62 15.41
C ARG A 291 6.14 -6.48 14.41
N PHE A 292 7.39 -6.07 14.19
CA PHE A 292 7.75 -5.03 13.22
C PHE A 292 7.77 -5.54 11.76
N LEU A 293 8.06 -6.82 11.51
CA LEU A 293 7.86 -7.41 10.18
C LEU A 293 6.37 -7.51 9.82
N VAL A 294 5.49 -7.73 10.80
CA VAL A 294 4.03 -7.71 10.59
C VAL A 294 3.46 -6.30 10.45
N SER A 295 4.25 -5.23 10.60
CA SER A 295 3.78 -3.83 10.50
C SER A 295 3.31 -3.38 9.11
N THR A 296 3.31 -4.28 8.12
CA THR A 296 2.85 -4.15 6.72
C THR A 296 3.87 -3.58 5.72
N ILE A 297 3.74 -3.98 4.45
CA ILE A 297 4.56 -3.50 3.33
C ILE A 297 4.50 -1.95 3.23
N PRO A 298 3.33 -1.28 3.34
CA PRO A 298 3.26 0.19 3.39
C PRO A 298 4.05 0.89 4.52
N PHE A 299 4.30 0.24 5.66
CA PHE A 299 5.12 0.81 6.75
C PHE A 299 6.60 0.91 6.34
N LEU A 300 7.10 -0.12 5.64
CA LEU A 300 8.46 -0.14 5.10
C LEU A 300 8.73 1.06 4.20
N ASN A 301 7.79 1.46 3.33
CA ASN A 301 7.95 2.65 2.49
C ASN A 301 7.98 3.95 3.31
N CYS A 302 7.30 4.02 4.47
CA CYS A 302 7.42 5.17 5.36
C CYS A 302 8.85 5.28 5.92
N HIS A 303 9.38 4.20 6.49
CA HIS A 303 10.73 4.20 7.08
C HIS A 303 11.87 4.23 6.04
N ILE A 304 11.73 3.59 4.88
CA ILE A 304 12.68 3.68 3.77
C ILE A 304 12.72 5.10 3.21
N SER A 305 11.57 5.77 3.05
CA SER A 305 11.53 7.18 2.63
C SER A 305 12.23 8.10 3.65
N ILE A 306 12.01 7.87 4.95
CA ILE A 306 12.67 8.63 6.03
C ILE A 306 14.18 8.35 6.05
N SER A 307 14.61 7.11 5.85
CA SER A 307 16.03 6.73 5.89
C SER A 307 16.79 7.26 4.67
N ILE A 308 16.19 7.20 3.48
CA ILE A 308 16.72 7.83 2.26
C ILE A 308 16.76 9.36 2.41
N LEU A 309 15.74 9.99 3.00
CA LEU A 309 15.76 11.43 3.28
C LEU A 309 16.84 11.82 4.30
N LYS A 310 17.07 11.00 5.34
CA LYS A 310 18.18 11.20 6.29
C LYS A 310 19.55 11.05 5.62
N ALA A 311 19.73 10.05 4.75
CA ALA A 311 20.97 9.88 3.97
C ALA A 311 21.23 11.07 3.03
N PHE A 312 20.22 11.51 2.27
CA PHE A 312 20.31 12.70 1.41
C PHE A 312 20.49 14.03 2.18
N GLN A 313 20.22 14.05 3.49
CA GLN A 313 20.53 15.19 4.36
C GLN A 313 21.95 15.09 4.94
N ALA A 314 22.46 13.89 5.23
CA ALA A 314 23.85 13.68 5.67
C ALA A 314 24.86 14.06 4.56
N ASP A 315 24.64 13.58 3.34
CA ASP A 315 25.51 13.84 2.16
C ASP A 315 25.51 15.32 1.69
N ARG A 316 24.73 16.20 2.34
CA ARG A 316 24.75 17.65 2.09
C ARG A 316 25.53 18.47 3.11
N PHE A 317 26.07 17.84 4.16
CA PHE A 317 26.88 18.50 5.20
C PHE A 317 28.35 18.05 5.24
N THR A 318 28.77 17.15 4.36
CA THR A 318 30.15 16.65 4.21
C THR A 318 30.90 17.25 3.02
N ALA A 319 30.42 18.38 2.48
CA ALA A 319 30.93 19.01 1.26
C ALA A 319 31.09 20.55 1.35
N ILE A 320 31.60 21.04 2.49
CA ILE A 320 32.23 22.37 2.67
C ILE A 320 33.50 22.18 3.51
#